data_AF-A0AAD5PQ10-F1
#
_entry.id   AF-A0AAD5PQ10-F1
#
_cell.length_a   1.000
_cell.length_b   1.000
_cell.length_c   1.000
_cell.angle_alpha   90.00
_cell.angle_beta   90.00
_cell.angle_gamma   90.00
#
_symmetry.space_group_name_H-M   'P 1'
#
loop_
_entity.id
_entity.type
_entity.pdbx_description
1 polymer ?
#
loop_
_entity_poly.entity_id
_entity_poly.type
_entity_poly.pdbx_seq_one_letter_code
_entity_poly.pdbx_strand_id
1 'polypeptide(L)'
;MEGAKPFEIGPYHGHSKPDHPNDYLRYFHTEITNLIENGFYYKASNVKIETTGFCCNAPALSFIKLIKPCGAHYCCMKCETEGEYVFNGS
;
A
#
# COMPACT_ATOMS: atom_id res chain seq x y z
N MET A 1 13.02 6.97 21.59
CA MET A 1 13.37 7.13 20.17
C MET A 1 12.50 8.26 19.67
N GLU A 2 13.06 9.44 19.45
CA GLU A 2 12.33 10.53 18.80
C GLU A 2 12.08 10.07 17.35
N GLY A 3 10.82 9.76 17.02
CA GLY A 3 10.48 9.13 15.75
C GLY A 3 10.79 10.06 14.58
N ALA A 4 11.38 9.53 13.52
CA ALA A 4 11.57 10.29 12.29
C ALA A 4 10.22 10.83 11.79
N LYS A 5 10.19 12.11 11.40
CA LYS A 5 8.98 12.73 10.85
C LYS A 5 8.63 12.06 9.51
N PRO A 6 7.37 11.66 9.29
CA PRO A 6 6.94 11.15 7.99
C PRO A 6 7.22 12.17 6.88
N PHE A 7 7.66 11.67 5.72
CA PHE A 7 7.86 12.45 4.50
C PHE A 7 6.82 12.04 3.47
N GLU A 8 6.16 13.03 2.86
CA GLU A 8 5.16 12.80 1.82
C GLU A 8 5.85 12.57 0.47
N ILE A 9 5.59 11.44 -0.18
CA ILE A 9 6.29 11.02 -1.41
C ILE A 9 5.41 11.05 -2.66
N GLY A 10 4.08 11.23 -2.53
CA GLY A 10 3.18 11.11 -3.67
C GLY A 10 1.71 11.41 -3.34
N PRO A 11 1.28 12.68 -3.41
CA PRO A 11 -0.13 13.02 -3.33
C PRO A 11 -0.85 12.58 -4.61
N TYR A 12 -2.03 11.99 -4.46
CA TYR A 12 -2.92 11.67 -5.57
C TYR A 12 -4.03 12.72 -5.69
N HIS A 13 -4.29 13.18 -6.92
CA HIS A 13 -5.44 14.02 -7.24
C HIS A 13 -6.14 13.48 -8.48
N GLY A 14 -7.43 13.17 -8.34
CA GLY A 14 -8.28 12.71 -9.42
C GLY A 14 -9.75 12.86 -9.03
N HIS A 15 -10.64 12.90 -10.03
CA HIS A 15 -12.08 13.01 -9.79
C HIS A 15 -12.68 11.74 -9.15
N SER A 16 -12.00 10.61 -9.33
CA SER A 16 -12.34 9.30 -8.77
C SER A 16 -11.09 8.57 -8.29
N LYS A 17 -11.30 7.45 -7.58
CA LYS A 17 -10.24 6.50 -7.24
C LYS A 17 -9.55 6.02 -8.53
N PRO A 18 -8.22 5.80 -8.55
CA PRO A 18 -7.57 5.28 -9.74
C PRO A 18 -8.16 3.93 -10.14
N ASP A 19 -8.29 3.69 -11.44
CA ASP A 19 -8.94 2.49 -11.97
C ASP A 19 -8.14 1.22 -11.66
N HIS A 20 -6.80 1.33 -11.68
CA HIS A 20 -5.92 0.18 -11.47
C HIS A 20 -4.76 0.52 -10.53
N PRO A 21 -4.48 -0.31 -9.50
CA PRO A 21 -3.41 -0.05 -8.54
C PRO A 21 -2.02 -0.11 -9.15
N ASN A 22 -1.79 -0.95 -10.18
CA ASN A 22 -0.49 -0.98 -10.87
C ASN A 22 -0.19 0.34 -11.59
N ASP A 23 -1.18 0.98 -12.20
CA ASP A 23 -0.98 2.28 -12.86
C ASP A 23 -0.75 3.37 -11.82
N TYR A 24 -1.51 3.32 -10.72
CA TYR A 24 -1.35 4.22 -9.58
C TYR A 24 0.06 4.14 -8.96
N LEU A 25 0.57 2.92 -8.74
CA LEU A 25 1.85 2.68 -8.08
C LEU A 25 3.04 2.62 -9.04
N ARG A 26 2.84 2.75 -10.36
CA ARG A 26 3.89 2.50 -11.36
C ARG A 26 5.14 3.33 -11.10
N TYR A 27 4.98 4.64 -10.94
CA TYR A 27 6.11 5.55 -10.72
C TYR A 27 6.83 5.25 -9.40
N PHE A 28 6.05 5.03 -8.33
CA PHE A 28 6.60 4.65 -7.03
C PHE A 28 7.39 3.34 -7.11
N HIS A 29 6.82 2.31 -7.75
CA HIS A 29 7.45 0.99 -7.91
C HIS A 29 8.76 1.07 -8.69
N THR A 30 8.78 1.82 -9.80
CA THR A 30 10.00 2.00 -10.60
C THR A 30 11.09 2.71 -9.79
N GLU A 31 10.74 3.78 -9.08
CA GLU A 31 11.69 4.56 -8.30
C GLU A 31 12.23 3.76 -7.09
N ILE A 32 11.35 3.17 -6.29
CA ILE A 32 11.76 2.45 -5.08
C ILE A 32 12.59 1.21 -5.43
N THR A 33 12.27 0.51 -6.51
CA THR A 33 13.06 -0.63 -6.99
C THR A 33 14.47 -0.19 -7.36
N ASN A 34 14.60 0.88 -8.14
CA ASN A 34 15.91 1.42 -8.49
C ASN A 34 16.71 1.87 -7.26
N LEU A 35 16.06 2.49 -6.27
CA LEU A 35 16.71 2.92 -5.03
C LEU A 35 17.12 1.74 -4.13
N ILE A 36 16.36 0.65 -4.12
CA ILE A 36 16.72 -0.58 -3.40
C ILE A 36 17.92 -1.26 -4.08
N GLU A 37 17.91 -1.36 -5.41
CA GLU A 37 18.96 -2.04 -6.18
C GLU A 37 20.27 -1.24 -6.22
N ASN A 38 20.17 0.05 -6.56
CA ASN A 38 21.32 0.89 -6.89
C ASN A 38 21.68 1.90 -5.78
N GLY A 39 20.79 2.10 -4.80
CA GLY A 39 20.92 3.16 -3.81
C GLY A 39 20.83 4.55 -4.45
N PHE A 40 21.25 5.56 -3.70
CA PHE A 40 21.44 6.92 -4.21
C PHE A 40 22.70 7.56 -3.64
N TYR A 41 23.27 8.52 -4.37
CA TYR A 41 24.46 9.24 -3.90
C TYR A 41 24.08 10.47 -3.07
N TYR A 42 24.60 10.52 -1.85
CA TYR A 42 24.48 11.68 -0.97
C TYR A 42 25.82 11.96 -0.30
N LYS A 43 26.32 13.20 -0.42
CA LYS A 43 27.62 13.62 0.14
C LYS A 43 28.77 12.64 -0.21
N ALA A 44 28.88 12.30 -1.50
CA ALA A 44 29.87 11.35 -2.04
C ALA A 44 29.79 9.90 -1.47
N SER A 45 28.71 9.56 -0.77
CA SER A 45 28.46 8.21 -0.26
C SER A 45 27.26 7.60 -0.99
N ASN A 46 27.37 6.33 -1.42
CA ASN A 46 26.21 5.58 -1.90
C ASN A 46 25.43 5.06 -0.69
N VAL A 47 24.16 5.45 -0.59
CA VAL A 47 23.24 5.06 0.47
C VAL A 47 22.25 4.07 -0.12
N LYS A 48 22.22 2.85 0.44
CA LYS A 48 21.21 1.85 0.08
C LYS A 48 19.91 2.09 0.84
N ILE A 49 18.80 1.81 0.17
CA ILE A 49 17.45 1.89 0.75
C ILE A 49 16.92 0.47 0.95
N GLU A 50 16.28 0.23 2.08
CA GLU A 50 15.56 -1.01 2.37
C GLU A 50 14.12 -0.69 2.79
N THR A 51 13.17 -1.54 2.40
CA THR A 51 11.76 -1.41 2.76
C THR A 51 11.41 -2.48 3.80
N THR A 52 11.10 -2.07 5.03
CA THR A 52 10.69 -3.00 6.11
C THR A 52 9.23 -3.43 5.98
N GLY A 53 8.38 -2.64 5.32
CA GLY A 53 6.99 -2.98 5.09
C GLY A 53 6.13 -1.80 4.64
N PHE A 54 4.88 -2.10 4.26
CA PHE A 54 3.88 -1.12 3.88
C PHE A 54 2.83 -0.99 4.97
N CYS A 55 2.68 0.21 5.54
CA CYS A 55 1.61 0.53 6.47
C CYS A 55 0.45 1.19 5.71
N CYS A 56 -0.66 0.49 5.56
CA CYS A 56 -1.85 0.98 4.87
C CYS A 56 -3.10 0.71 5.71
N ASN A 57 -4.06 1.63 5.67
CA ASN A 57 -5.40 1.36 6.21
C ASN A 57 -6.13 0.34 5.33
N ALA A 58 -7.22 -0.25 5.85
CA ALA A 58 -7.92 -1.33 5.15
C ALA A 58 -8.38 -0.99 3.71
N PRO A 59 -8.92 0.21 3.41
CA PRO A 59 -9.34 0.55 2.04
C PRO A 59 -8.19 0.74 1.04
N ALA A 60 -7.02 1.23 1.51
CA ALA A 60 -5.84 1.35 0.67
C ALA A 60 -5.18 -0.02 0.45
N LEU A 61 -5.11 -0.84 1.51
CA LEU A 61 -4.55 -2.18 1.40
C LEU A 61 -5.39 -3.07 0.47
N SER A 62 -6.73 -2.97 0.53
CA SER A 62 -7.61 -3.71 -0.37
C SER A 62 -7.47 -3.27 -1.83
N PHE A 63 -7.31 -1.96 -2.06
CA PHE A 63 -7.03 -1.41 -3.37
C PHE A 63 -5.72 -1.94 -3.97
N ILE A 64 -4.63 -1.84 -3.21
CA ILE A 64 -3.30 -2.26 -3.68
C ILE A 64 -3.27 -3.77 -3.96
N LYS A 65 -3.95 -4.57 -3.13
CA LYS A 65 -4.00 -6.04 -3.29
C LYS A 65 -5.06 -6.53 -4.28
N LEU A 66 -5.89 -5.65 -4.87
CA LEU A 66 -7.03 -6.03 -5.72
C LEU A 66 -8.01 -7.00 -5.02
N ILE A 67 -8.23 -6.82 -3.73
CA ILE A 67 -9.13 -7.67 -2.92
C ILE A 67 -10.37 -6.89 -2.47
N LYS A 68 -11.41 -7.63 -2.08
CA LYS A 68 -12.65 -7.01 -1.58
C LYS A 68 -12.40 -6.26 -0.25
N PRO A 69 -13.05 -5.10 -0.01
CA PRO A 69 -12.89 -4.29 1.20
C PRO A 69 -13.59 -4.89 2.44
N CYS A 70 -13.17 -4.41 3.63
CA CYS A 70 -13.67 -4.85 4.96
C CYS A 70 -15.19 -4.75 5.02
N GLY A 71 -15.85 -5.91 5.06
CA GLY A 71 -17.31 -6.06 4.99
C GLY A 71 -17.80 -7.05 3.92
N ALA A 72 -16.92 -7.49 3.00
CA ALA A 72 -17.26 -8.52 2.03
C ALA A 72 -17.05 -9.95 2.59
N HIS A 73 -17.78 -10.91 1.99
CA HIS A 73 -17.81 -12.34 2.36
C HIS A 73 -16.43 -13.03 2.48
N TYR A 74 -15.36 -12.47 1.88
CA TYR A 74 -13.97 -12.92 2.04
C TYR A 74 -13.01 -11.73 2.21
N CYS A 75 -13.22 -10.92 3.25
CA CYS A 75 -12.37 -9.75 3.42
C CYS A 75 -11.08 -10.00 4.23
N CYS A 76 -10.99 -11.11 4.96
CA CYS A 76 -9.84 -11.32 5.81
C CYS A 76 -8.56 -11.45 4.98
N MET A 77 -7.64 -10.49 5.12
CA MET A 77 -6.38 -10.46 4.38
C MET A 77 -5.33 -11.45 4.89
N LYS A 78 -5.65 -12.13 6.00
CA LYS A 78 -4.80 -13.08 6.72
C LYS A 78 -5.44 -14.47 6.85
N CYS A 79 -6.70 -14.64 6.45
CA CYS A 79 -7.46 -15.86 6.66
C CYS A 79 -8.44 -16.12 5.52
N GLU A 80 -8.64 -17.37 5.14
CA GLU A 80 -9.59 -17.82 4.12
C GLU A 80 -10.98 -18.10 4.71
N THR A 81 -11.41 -17.30 5.68
CA THR A 81 -12.69 -17.53 6.37
C THR A 81 -13.83 -16.84 5.62
N GLU A 82 -14.84 -17.62 5.23
CA GLU A 82 -16.13 -17.15 4.72
C GLU A 82 -16.90 -16.40 5.81
N GLY A 83 -17.35 -15.18 5.49
CA GLY A 83 -18.22 -14.40 6.36
C GLY A 83 -19.65 -14.91 6.26
N GLU A 84 -20.18 -15.51 7.33
CA GLU A 84 -21.59 -15.89 7.39
C GLU A 84 -22.48 -14.62 7.43
N TYR A 85 -23.41 -14.51 6.48
CA TYR A 85 -24.45 -13.49 6.52
C TYR A 85 -25.55 -13.96 7.49
N VAL A 86 -25.62 -13.36 8.68
CA VAL A 86 -26.67 -13.64 9.65
C VAL A 86 -27.84 -12.70 9.41
N PHE A 87 -28.92 -13.21 8.81
CA PHE A 87 -30.20 -12.50 8.73
C PHE A 87 -30.92 -12.61 10.07
N ASN A 88 -30.91 -11.54 10.87
CA ASN A 88 -31.78 -11.44 12.04
C ASN A 88 -33.17 -10.97 11.61
N GLY A 89 -33.98 -11.90 11.09
CA GLY A 89 -35.40 -11.69 10.88
C GLY A 89 -36.13 -11.68 12.22
N SER A 90 -36.90 -10.60 12.46
CA SER A 90 -37.85 -10.49 13.57
C SER A 90 -39.18 -11.17 13.21
#